data_AF-A0A963EPX6-F1
#
_entry.id   AF-A0A963EPX6-F1
#
_cell.length_a   1.000
_cell.length_b   1.000
_cell.length_c   1.000
_cell.angle_alpha   90.00
_cell.angle_beta   90.00
_cell.angle_gamma   90.00
#
_symmetry.space_group_name_H-M   'P 1'
#
loop_
_entity.id
_entity.type
_entity.pdbx_description
1 polymer ?
#
loop_
_entity_poly.entity_id
_entity_poly.type
_entity_poly.pdbx_seq_one_letter_code
_entity_poly.pdbx_strand_id
1 'polypeptide(L)'
;MRKEKTVGVLGGMGPDATVDFLHKVIALTPAERDQDHIRMLIDHDPKVPSRQNVSVEDDARIRENLAQMAERLEAAGADFLVLVCNTAHGWLDRAL
;
A
#
# COMPACT_ATOMS: atom_id res chain seq x y z
N MET A 1 18.45 -5.22 -20.65
CA MET A 1 17.81 -4.08 -19.95
C MET A 1 17.10 -4.63 -18.71
N ARG A 2 17.17 -3.94 -17.56
CA ARG A 2 16.40 -4.33 -16.37
C ARG A 2 14.92 -4.05 -16.66
N LYS A 3 14.06 -5.03 -16.38
CA LYS A 3 12.60 -4.88 -16.49
C LYS A 3 12.15 -3.84 -15.46
N GLU A 4 11.33 -2.88 -15.90
CA GLU A 4 10.67 -1.93 -15.01
C GLU A 4 9.76 -2.67 -14.02
N LYS A 5 9.80 -2.26 -12.75
CA LYS A 5 9.07 -2.90 -11.66
C LYS A 5 7.81 -2.10 -11.35
N THR A 6 6.66 -2.77 -11.26
CA THR A 6 5.40 -2.14 -10.84
C THR A 6 5.28 -2.19 -9.32
N VAL A 7 5.00 -1.05 -8.68
CA VAL A 7 4.75 -1.02 -7.23
C VAL A 7 3.26 -1.18 -6.93
N GLY A 8 2.94 -1.99 -5.92
CA GLY A 8 1.61 -2.05 -5.30
C GLY A 8 1.59 -1.25 -4.00
N VAL A 9 0.61 -0.38 -3.83
CA VAL A 9 0.48 0.52 -2.68
C VAL A 9 -0.73 0.11 -1.86
N LEU A 10 -0.49 -0.42 -0.65
CA LEU A 10 -1.53 -0.64 0.35
C LEU A 10 -1.76 0.68 1.09
N GLY A 11 -2.81 1.39 0.70
CA GLY A 11 -3.16 2.73 1.19
C GLY A 11 -4.47 2.76 1.99
N GLY A 12 -5.04 3.96 2.14
CA GLY A 12 -6.31 4.20 2.83
C GLY A 12 -6.21 4.31 4.35
N MET A 13 -5.00 4.20 4.93
CA MET A 13 -4.77 4.03 6.37
C MET A 13 -3.90 5.14 7.01
N GLY A 14 -4.12 6.43 6.77
CA GLY A 14 -5.35 7.06 6.28
C GLY A 14 -5.32 7.55 4.83
N PRO A 15 -6.46 8.05 4.32
CA PRO A 15 -6.57 8.52 2.93
C PRO A 15 -5.56 9.60 2.56
N ASP A 16 -5.46 10.65 3.37
CA ASP A 16 -4.56 11.79 3.09
C ASP A 16 -3.10 11.36 3.10
N ALA A 17 -2.71 10.40 3.96
CA ALA A 17 -1.36 9.86 3.97
C ALA A 17 -1.03 9.13 2.66
N THR A 18 -2.01 8.47 2.05
CA THR A 18 -1.84 7.84 0.73
C THR A 18 -1.66 8.88 -0.36
N VAL A 19 -2.46 9.94 -0.36
CA VAL A 19 -2.33 11.04 -1.34
C VAL A 19 -0.99 11.74 -1.19
N ASP A 20 -0.57 12.04 0.03
CA ASP A 20 0.74 12.64 0.33
C ASP A 20 1.90 11.73 -0.09
N PHE A 21 1.79 10.42 0.14
CA PHE A 21 2.77 9.45 -0.37
C PHE A 21 2.88 9.50 -1.90
N LEU A 22 1.76 9.45 -2.62
CA LEU A 22 1.76 9.52 -4.09
C LEU A 22 2.36 10.82 -4.59
N HIS A 23 2.01 11.95 -3.96
CA HIS A 23 2.58 13.25 -4.28
C HIS A 23 4.11 13.27 -4.09
N LYS A 24 4.61 12.70 -3.00
CA LYS A 24 6.06 12.57 -2.74
C LYS A 24 6.74 11.67 -3.76
N VAL A 25 6.15 10.54 -4.13
CA VAL A 25 6.72 9.66 -5.17
C VAL A 25 6.84 10.41 -6.49
N ILE A 26 5.79 11.13 -6.90
CA ILE A 26 5.80 11.94 -8.13
C ILE A 26 6.90 13.00 -8.06
N ALA A 27 6.93 13.80 -6.98
CA ALA A 27 7.86 14.91 -6.83
C ALA A 27 9.33 14.47 -6.72
N LEU A 28 9.59 13.28 -6.20
CA LEU A 28 10.94 12.74 -6.02
C LEU A 28 11.39 11.80 -7.16
N THR A 29 10.51 11.46 -8.10
CA THR A 29 10.87 10.67 -9.28
C THR A 29 11.54 11.58 -10.31
N PRO A 30 12.80 11.33 -10.72
CA PRO A 30 13.41 12.05 -11.83
C PRO A 30 12.68 11.66 -13.13
N ALA A 31 11.83 12.55 -13.63
CA ALA A 31 11.04 12.36 -14.83
C ALA A 31 11.02 13.64 -15.66
N GLU A 32 11.13 13.52 -16.98
CA GLU A 32 11.02 14.66 -17.91
C GLU A 32 9.65 14.66 -18.63
N ARG A 33 9.00 13.50 -18.68
CA ARG A 33 7.67 13.27 -19.27
C ARG A 33 6.89 12.27 -18.43
N ASP A 34 5.57 12.22 -18.63
CA ASP A 34 4.67 11.34 -17.89
C ASP A 34 5.09 9.86 -17.91
N GLN A 35 5.63 9.37 -19.03
CA GLN A 35 6.04 7.97 -19.20
C GLN A 35 7.31 7.60 -18.40
N ASP A 36 8.03 8.58 -17.89
CA ASP A 36 9.23 8.36 -17.08
C ASP A 36 8.87 8.14 -15.59
N HIS A 37 7.60 8.33 -15.21
CA HIS A 37 7.12 8.09 -13.84
C HIS A 37 6.92 6.61 -13.52
N ILE A 38 7.06 6.29 -12.23
CA ILE A 38 6.89 4.94 -11.70
C ILE A 38 5.44 4.47 -11.90
N ARG A 39 5.26 3.32 -12.55
CA ARG A 39 3.95 2.64 -12.62
C ARG A 39 3.55 2.13 -11.23
N MET A 40 2.39 2.58 -10.74
CA MET A 40 1.84 2.20 -9.43
C MET A 40 0.44 1.62 -9.56
N LEU A 41 0.16 0.55 -8.80
CA LEU A 41 -1.18 0.04 -8.52
C LEU A 41 -1.52 0.39 -7.08
N ILE A 42 -2.69 0.95 -6.83
CA ILE A 42 -3.03 1.50 -5.52
C ILE A 42 -4.33 0.86 -5.05
N ASP A 43 -4.26 0.16 -3.92
CA ASP A 43 -5.44 -0.28 -3.19
C ASP A 43 -5.68 0.72 -2.05
N HIS A 44 -6.60 1.65 -2.28
CA HIS A 44 -6.95 2.72 -1.35
C HIS A 44 -8.21 2.35 -0.57
N ASP A 45 -8.03 1.61 0.52
CA ASP A 45 -9.16 1.11 1.31
C ASP A 45 -9.22 1.76 2.71
N PRO A 46 -10.05 2.80 2.91
CA PRO A 46 -10.30 3.36 4.24
C PRO A 46 -11.23 2.50 5.11
N LYS A 47 -11.72 1.35 4.62
CA LYS A 47 -12.57 0.43 5.40
C LYS A 47 -11.76 -0.53 6.27
N VAL A 48 -10.44 -0.57 6.14
CA VAL A 48 -9.57 -1.26 7.09
C VAL A 48 -9.82 -0.67 8.49
N PRO A 49 -10.12 -1.51 9.52
CA PRO A 49 -10.40 -1.02 10.86
C PRO A 49 -9.29 -0.13 11.42
N SER A 50 -9.61 0.62 12.47
CA SER A 50 -8.62 1.44 13.18
C SER A 50 -7.50 0.55 13.72
N ARG A 51 -6.24 0.93 13.48
CA ARG A 51 -5.06 0.26 14.05
C ARG A 51 -4.77 0.73 15.49
N GLN A 52 -5.62 1.58 16.06
CA GLN A 52 -5.54 2.08 17.43
C GLN A 52 -6.61 1.39 18.30
N ASN A 53 -6.26 1.06 19.55
CA ASN A 53 -7.18 0.44 20.53
C ASN A 53 -7.90 -0.81 19.98
N VAL A 54 -7.11 -1.72 19.41
CA VAL A 54 -7.59 -2.86 18.61
C VAL A 54 -8.25 -3.92 19.49
N SER A 55 -9.50 -4.27 19.19
CA SER A 55 -10.19 -5.44 19.74
C SER A 55 -9.70 -6.74 19.09
N VAL A 56 -10.02 -7.91 19.65
CA VAL A 56 -9.66 -9.20 19.02
C VAL A 56 -10.33 -9.35 17.65
N GLU A 57 -11.59 -8.91 17.48
CA GLU A 57 -12.25 -8.95 16.17
C GLU A 57 -11.61 -7.98 15.17
N ASP A 58 -11.21 -6.79 15.60
CA ASP A 58 -10.51 -5.83 14.72
C ASP A 58 -9.15 -6.37 14.28
N ASP A 59 -8.42 -7.04 15.17
CA ASP A 59 -7.10 -7.61 14.88
C ASP A 59 -7.16 -8.66 13.75
N ALA A 60 -8.18 -9.53 13.78
CA ALA A 60 -8.42 -10.50 12.71
C ALA A 60 -8.80 -9.83 11.38
N ARG A 61 -9.70 -8.83 11.43
CA ARG A 61 -10.15 -8.10 10.25
C ARG A 61 -9.04 -7.26 9.61
N ILE A 62 -8.16 -6.65 10.41
CA ILE A 62 -7.01 -5.90 9.89
C ILE A 62 -6.07 -6.84 9.12
N ARG A 63 -5.75 -8.02 9.67
CA ARG A 63 -4.93 -9.01 8.97
C ARG A 63 -5.56 -9.45 7.66
N GLU A 64 -6.84 -9.82 7.70
CA GLU A 64 -7.56 -10.28 6.51
C GLU A 64 -7.60 -9.18 5.43
N ASN A 65 -7.94 -7.95 5.79
CA ASN A 65 -7.94 -6.85 4.84
C ASN A 65 -6.55 -6.62 4.22
N LEU A 66 -5.49 -6.58 5.02
CA LEU A 66 -4.12 -6.37 4.52
C LEU A 66 -3.68 -7.50 3.58
N ALA A 67 -3.98 -8.75 3.91
CA ALA A 67 -3.69 -9.91 3.07
C ALA A 67 -4.45 -9.82 1.74
N GLN A 68 -5.75 -9.56 1.77
CA GLN A 68 -6.55 -9.43 0.56
C GLN A 68 -6.11 -8.25 -0.32
N MET A 69 -5.72 -7.12 0.27
CA MET A 69 -5.15 -5.99 -0.48
C MET A 69 -3.85 -6.40 -1.18
N ALA A 70 -2.96 -7.10 -0.48
CA ALA A 70 -1.70 -7.61 -1.03
C ALA A 70 -1.96 -8.57 -2.21
N GLU A 71 -2.85 -9.55 -2.02
CA GLU A 71 -3.24 -10.53 -3.04
C GLU A 71 -3.84 -9.84 -4.28
N ARG A 72 -4.72 -8.86 -4.10
CA ARG A 72 -5.31 -8.09 -5.21
C ARG A 72 -4.25 -7.32 -5.99
N LEU A 73 -3.29 -6.70 -5.29
CA LEU A 73 -2.20 -5.96 -5.93
C LEU A 73 -1.23 -6.89 -6.68
N GLU A 74 -0.88 -8.03 -6.08
CA GLU A 74 -0.07 -9.07 -6.73
C GLU A 74 -0.77 -9.60 -7.99
N ALA A 75 -2.05 -9.96 -7.89
CA ALA A 75 -2.86 -10.44 -9.02
C ALA A 75 -3.02 -9.38 -10.12
N ALA A 76 -3.04 -8.09 -9.75
CA ALA A 76 -3.06 -6.98 -10.70
C ALA A 76 -1.69 -6.69 -11.35
N GLY A 77 -0.62 -7.37 -10.92
CA GLY A 77 0.70 -7.33 -11.52
C GLY A 77 1.73 -6.46 -10.78
N ALA A 78 1.53 -6.17 -9.50
CA ALA A 78 2.56 -5.54 -8.67
C ALA A 78 3.76 -6.49 -8.51
N ASP A 79 4.97 -5.99 -8.72
CA ASP A 79 6.20 -6.75 -8.50
C ASP A 79 6.68 -6.68 -7.03
N PHE A 80 6.25 -5.66 -6.30
CA PHE A 80 6.53 -5.47 -4.87
C PHE A 80 5.49 -4.57 -4.24
N LEU A 81 5.40 -4.60 -2.90
CA LEU A 81 4.39 -3.88 -2.13
C LEU A 81 5.01 -2.81 -1.23
N VAL A 82 4.28 -1.72 -1.02
CA VAL A 82 4.55 -0.69 -0.01
C VAL A 82 3.30 -0.47 0.83
N LEU A 83 3.47 -0.32 2.14
CA LEU A 83 2.38 -0.11 3.10
C LEU A 83 2.41 1.33 3.61
N VAL A 84 1.40 2.13 3.25
CA VAL A 84 1.34 3.57 3.62
C VAL A 84 0.62 3.75 4.95
N CYS A 85 1.18 3.16 6.01
CA CYS A 85 0.68 3.29 7.38
C CYS A 85 1.71 2.75 8.39
N ASN A 86 2.25 3.62 9.25
CA ASN A 86 3.25 3.23 10.24
C ASN A 86 2.73 2.13 11.18
N THR A 87 1.52 2.30 11.73
CA THR A 87 0.96 1.35 12.69
C THR A 87 0.66 -0.01 12.05
N ALA A 88 0.22 -0.03 10.79
CA ALA A 88 -0.13 -1.27 10.10
C ALA A 88 1.08 -2.19 9.86
N HIS A 89 2.32 -1.66 9.89
CA HIS A 89 3.52 -2.50 9.81
C HIS A 89 3.62 -3.52 10.95
N GLY A 90 3.01 -3.27 12.11
CA GLY A 90 2.95 -4.24 13.22
C GLY A 90 2.19 -5.54 12.89
N TRP A 91 1.46 -5.56 11.77
CA TRP A 91 0.78 -6.75 11.25
C TRP A 91 1.56 -7.50 10.16
N LEU A 92 2.68 -6.96 9.67
CA LEU A 92 3.50 -7.62 8.65
C LEU A 92 4.23 -8.86 9.21
N ASP A 93 4.80 -8.75 10.40
CA ASP A 93 5.48 -9.88 11.07
C ASP A 93 4.50 -10.95 11.61
N ARG A 94 3.20 -10.69 11.54
CA ARG A 94 2.12 -11.56 12.03
C ARG A 94 1.22 -12.11 10.91
N ALA A 95 1.48 -11.69 9.67
CA ALA A 95 0.77 -12.13 8.47
C ALA A 95 1.62 -13.06 7.60
N LEU A 96 2.85 -13.39 8.05
CA LEU A 96 3.72 -14.44 7.52
C LEU A 96 3.90 -15.55 8.55
#